data_AF-A0A1B8UIW1-F1
#
_entry.id   AF-A0A1B8UIW1-F1
#
_cell.length_a   1.000
_cell.length_b   1.000
_cell.length_c   1.000
_cell.angle_alpha   90.00
_cell.angle_beta   90.00
_cell.angle_gamma   90.00
#
_symmetry.space_group_name_H-M   'P 1'
#
loop_
_entity.id
_entity.type
_entity.pdbx_description
1 polymer ?
#
loop_
_entity_poly.entity_id
_entity_poly.type
_entity_poly.pdbx_seq_one_letter_code
_entity_poly.pdbx_strand_id
1 'polypeptide(L)'
;PAGAAAAQEQKQADNKKVQIDQKLAAKLQKAIKIYAGKEIKLKNFSEKIEFSPSAKVDSVDGKYAIRFIIDNGKIWGIDEKVTIDKISKEDQEKILTVLKKAYANKTYAFNKEVIMQRGYDGEKEKLGANLSYTLTGKDFDVSFAKENSAKELKGTVGGFKIQFTKEELDPKLLETAVKATKTAFNHDLMVTNAQLTNGIGWMLEDKDVLVEMERGELTKVSHKTRKAVTTNKEITDKEAKDVVAPLAKELFNMD
;
A
#
# COMPACT_ATOMS: atom_id res chain seq x y z
N PRO A 1 17.84 12.72 22.71
CA PRO A 1 17.02 11.62 22.13
C PRO A 1 16.20 12.02 20.89
N ALA A 2 15.77 13.29 20.74
CA ALA A 2 14.94 13.75 19.61
C ALA A 2 15.64 13.82 18.22
N GLY A 3 16.97 13.69 18.15
CA GLY A 3 17.72 13.82 16.89
C GLY A 3 17.90 12.51 16.10
N ALA A 4 17.73 11.34 16.72
CA ALA A 4 17.96 10.06 16.05
C ALA A 4 16.79 9.65 15.14
N ALA A 5 15.55 9.91 15.55
CA ALA A 5 14.36 9.63 14.74
C ALA A 5 14.30 10.51 13.47
N ALA A 6 14.52 11.82 13.62
CA ALA A 6 14.54 12.75 12.49
C ALA A 6 15.67 12.45 11.47
N ALA A 7 16.85 12.00 11.95
CA ALA A 7 17.96 11.63 11.08
C ALA A 7 17.72 10.29 10.34
N GLN A 8 16.94 9.37 10.92
CA GLN A 8 16.55 8.11 10.29
C GLN A 8 15.46 8.32 9.23
N GLU A 9 14.47 9.19 9.51
CA GLU A 9 13.46 9.62 8.54
C GLU A 9 14.08 10.35 7.33
N GLN A 10 15.04 11.25 7.55
CA GLN A 10 15.75 11.92 6.44
C GLN A 10 16.55 10.93 5.57
N LYS A 11 17.29 9.98 6.17
CA LYS A 11 18.04 8.97 5.42
C LYS A 11 17.15 8.02 4.62
N GLN A 12 15.96 7.69 5.14
CA GLN A 12 15.00 6.84 4.42
C GLN A 12 14.27 7.61 3.31
N ALA A 13 14.02 8.91 3.50
CA ALA A 13 13.46 9.79 2.48
C ALA A 13 14.42 10.02 1.30
N ASP A 14 15.73 10.16 1.55
CA ASP A 14 16.72 10.37 0.49
C ASP A 14 16.92 9.14 -0.41
N ASN A 15 16.88 7.92 0.14
CA ASN A 15 16.98 6.68 -0.65
C ASN A 15 15.75 6.40 -1.53
N LYS A 16 14.64 7.14 -1.35
CA LYS A 16 13.45 7.03 -2.19
C LYS A 16 13.41 8.08 -3.31
N LYS A 17 14.37 9.02 -3.38
CA LYS A 17 14.38 10.06 -4.41
C LYS A 17 14.85 9.50 -5.75
N VAL A 18 14.07 9.80 -6.80
CA VAL A 18 14.40 9.49 -8.20
C VAL A 18 14.66 10.82 -8.91
N GLN A 19 15.86 10.93 -9.50
CA GLN A 19 16.28 12.12 -10.24
C GLN A 19 15.49 12.24 -11.54
N ILE A 20 15.02 13.44 -11.84
CA ILE A 20 14.27 13.76 -13.05
C ILE A 20 15.22 14.47 -14.01
N ASP A 21 15.55 13.83 -15.14
CA ASP A 21 16.31 14.47 -16.19
C ASP A 21 15.46 15.51 -16.96
N GLN A 22 16.12 16.34 -17.77
CA GLN A 22 15.43 17.41 -18.53
C GLN A 22 14.38 16.88 -19.51
N LYS A 23 14.61 15.70 -20.12
CA LYS A 23 13.69 15.11 -21.10
C LYS A 23 12.42 14.61 -20.41
N LEU A 24 12.57 13.95 -19.27
CA LEU A 24 11.46 13.50 -18.44
C LEU A 24 10.71 14.70 -17.85
N ALA A 25 11.42 15.72 -17.36
CA ALA A 25 10.80 16.95 -16.85
C ALA A 25 9.88 17.60 -17.88
N ALA A 26 10.32 17.71 -19.15
CA ALA A 26 9.51 18.24 -20.24
C ALA A 26 8.25 17.38 -20.51
N LYS A 27 8.38 16.04 -20.49
CA LYS A 27 7.24 15.12 -20.65
C LYS A 27 6.23 15.26 -19.52
N LEU A 28 6.70 15.32 -18.28
CA LEU A 28 5.87 15.50 -17.08
C LEU A 28 5.12 16.83 -17.15
N GLN A 29 5.81 17.92 -17.52
CA GLN A 29 5.20 19.23 -17.69
C GLN A 29 4.14 19.27 -18.79
N LYS A 30 4.41 18.60 -19.93
CA LYS A 30 3.42 18.46 -21.00
C LYS A 30 2.16 17.73 -20.53
N ALA A 31 2.33 16.61 -19.84
CA ALA A 31 1.21 15.79 -19.38
C ALA A 31 0.32 16.53 -18.37
N ILE A 32 0.92 17.22 -17.39
CA ILE A 32 0.11 18.00 -16.43
C ILE A 32 -0.57 19.19 -17.07
N LYS A 33 0.04 19.82 -18.08
CA LYS A 33 -0.59 20.90 -18.85
C LYS A 33 -1.81 20.39 -19.64
N ILE A 34 -1.71 19.21 -20.26
CA ILE A 34 -2.85 18.57 -20.95
C ILE A 34 -3.98 18.28 -19.95
N TYR A 35 -3.64 17.82 -18.75
CA TYR A 35 -4.62 17.49 -17.73
C TYR A 35 -5.28 18.72 -17.09
N ALA A 36 -4.48 19.65 -16.60
CA ALA A 36 -4.94 20.83 -15.84
C ALA A 36 -5.37 22.00 -16.74
N GLY A 37 -5.09 21.94 -18.04
CA GLY A 37 -5.34 23.02 -19.00
C GLY A 37 -4.42 24.24 -18.85
N LYS A 38 -3.46 24.19 -17.93
CA LYS A 38 -2.51 25.26 -17.61
C LYS A 38 -1.19 24.69 -17.12
N GLU A 39 -0.16 25.53 -17.10
CA GLU A 39 1.14 25.15 -16.56
C GLU A 39 1.08 25.00 -15.04
N ILE A 40 1.69 23.92 -14.52
CA ILE A 40 1.74 23.58 -13.10
C ILE A 40 3.19 23.34 -12.71
N LYS A 41 3.66 24.02 -11.67
CA LYS A 41 5.03 23.82 -11.19
C LYS A 41 5.15 22.47 -10.48
N LEU A 42 6.07 21.63 -10.95
CA LEU A 42 6.39 20.34 -10.35
C LEU A 42 7.60 20.46 -9.42
N LYS A 43 7.68 19.59 -8.40
CA LYS A 43 8.90 19.44 -7.59
C LYS A 43 10.05 18.91 -8.45
N ASN A 44 11.28 19.19 -8.03
CA ASN A 44 12.49 18.81 -8.76
C ASN A 44 12.89 17.34 -8.60
N PHE A 45 12.28 16.64 -7.64
CA PHE A 45 12.54 15.24 -7.36
C PHE A 45 11.22 14.47 -7.34
N SER A 46 11.31 13.19 -7.66
CA SER A 46 10.21 12.24 -7.54
C SER A 46 10.50 11.25 -6.43
N GLU A 47 9.45 10.64 -5.90
CA GLU A 47 9.52 9.62 -4.86
C GLU A 47 9.18 8.26 -5.47
N LYS A 48 10.05 7.28 -5.26
CA LYS A 48 9.81 5.89 -5.65
C LYS A 48 8.59 5.37 -4.91
N ILE A 49 7.68 4.76 -5.67
CA ILE A 49 6.53 4.06 -5.12
C ILE A 49 7.02 2.71 -4.60
N GLU A 50 6.73 2.42 -3.33
CA GLU A 50 7.19 1.20 -2.68
C GLU A 50 6.67 -0.05 -3.39
N PHE A 51 7.53 -1.06 -3.52
CA PHE A 51 7.25 -2.32 -4.24
C PHE A 51 6.78 -2.14 -5.70
N SER A 52 7.09 -1.00 -6.33
CA SER A 52 6.76 -0.70 -7.72
C SER A 52 7.99 -0.22 -8.49
N PRO A 53 8.11 -0.52 -9.80
CA PRO A 53 9.10 0.10 -10.68
C PRO A 53 8.73 1.55 -11.07
N SER A 54 7.82 2.17 -10.34
CA SER A 54 7.27 3.49 -10.63
C SER A 54 7.70 4.53 -9.60
N ALA A 55 7.66 5.78 -10.01
CA ALA A 55 7.83 6.94 -9.14
C ALA A 55 6.65 7.91 -9.31
N LYS A 56 6.53 8.83 -8.36
CA LYS A 56 5.54 9.89 -8.32
C LYS A 56 6.25 11.24 -8.13
N VAL A 57 5.92 12.23 -8.94
CA VAL A 57 6.33 13.63 -8.73
C VAL A 57 5.12 14.45 -8.34
N ASP A 58 5.20 15.15 -7.20
CA ASP A 58 4.14 16.07 -6.82
C ASP A 58 4.35 17.45 -7.46
N SER A 59 3.26 18.16 -7.65
CA SER A 59 3.23 19.61 -7.82
C SER A 59 3.71 20.35 -6.57
N VAL A 60 4.21 21.57 -6.76
CA VAL A 60 4.67 22.43 -5.65
C VAL A 60 3.50 22.91 -4.79
N ASP A 61 2.32 23.12 -5.38
CA ASP A 61 1.09 23.46 -4.64
C ASP A 61 0.47 22.26 -3.93
N GLY A 62 1.02 21.05 -4.13
CA GLY A 62 0.57 19.81 -3.52
C GLY A 62 -0.76 19.29 -4.05
N LYS A 63 -1.38 19.95 -5.04
CA LYS A 63 -2.70 19.59 -5.55
C LYS A 63 -2.67 18.41 -6.53
N TYR A 64 -1.60 18.32 -7.31
CA TYR A 64 -1.42 17.30 -8.34
C TYR A 64 -0.22 16.40 -8.06
N ALA A 65 -0.26 15.18 -8.59
CA ALA A 65 0.91 14.34 -8.72
C ALA A 65 0.89 13.55 -10.03
N ILE A 66 2.06 13.24 -10.58
CA ILE A 66 2.20 12.48 -11.83
C ILE A 66 2.95 11.19 -11.55
N ARG A 67 2.40 10.07 -12.02
CA ARG A 67 2.97 8.73 -11.84
C ARG A 67 3.57 8.22 -13.14
N PHE A 68 4.79 7.72 -13.06
CA PHE A 68 5.54 7.24 -14.22
C PHE A 68 6.39 6.01 -13.87
N ILE A 69 6.72 5.20 -14.87
CA ILE A 69 7.65 4.08 -14.77
C ILE A 69 9.08 4.62 -14.80
N ILE A 70 9.92 4.27 -13.82
CA ILE A 70 11.27 4.83 -13.66
C ILE A 70 12.14 4.54 -14.88
N ASP A 71 12.14 3.29 -15.35
CA ASP A 71 13.08 2.82 -16.37
C ASP A 71 12.92 3.49 -17.74
N ASN A 72 11.69 3.86 -18.12
CA ASN A 72 11.39 4.41 -19.44
C ASN A 72 10.66 5.77 -19.41
N GLY A 73 10.37 6.30 -18.22
CA GLY A 73 9.65 7.56 -18.04
C GLY A 73 8.21 7.56 -18.55
N LYS A 74 7.61 6.38 -18.82
CA LYS A 74 6.24 6.29 -19.32
C LYS A 74 5.27 6.70 -18.21
N ILE A 75 4.55 7.79 -18.46
CA ILE A 75 3.49 8.29 -17.59
C ILE A 75 2.27 7.38 -17.74
N TRP A 76 1.66 7.00 -16.64
CA TRP A 76 0.49 6.11 -16.62
C TRP A 76 -0.69 6.67 -15.83
N GLY A 77 -0.48 7.70 -15.01
CA GLY A 77 -1.55 8.31 -14.23
C GLY A 77 -1.20 9.70 -13.73
N ILE A 78 -2.26 10.48 -13.52
CA ILE A 78 -2.21 11.79 -12.88
C ILE A 78 -3.22 11.78 -11.74
N ASP A 79 -2.74 12.17 -10.57
CA ASP A 79 -3.52 12.32 -9.35
C ASP A 79 -3.88 13.80 -9.18
N GLU A 80 -5.11 14.07 -8.75
CA GLU A 80 -5.58 15.38 -8.30
C GLU A 80 -6.27 15.23 -6.95
N LYS A 81 -5.91 16.11 -6.00
CA LYS A 81 -6.67 16.29 -4.77
C LYS A 81 -7.95 17.05 -5.06
N VAL A 82 -9.07 16.39 -4.82
CA VAL A 82 -10.42 16.93 -5.01
C VAL A 82 -11.23 16.81 -3.71
N THR A 83 -12.37 17.49 -3.66
CA THR A 83 -13.30 17.31 -2.54
C THR A 83 -14.16 16.07 -2.74
N ILE A 84 -14.58 15.45 -1.64
CA ILE A 84 -15.48 14.31 -1.63
C ILE A 84 -16.81 14.57 -2.34
N ASP A 85 -17.22 15.83 -2.47
CA ASP A 85 -18.41 16.24 -3.23
C ASP A 85 -18.33 15.90 -4.72
N LYS A 86 -17.12 15.57 -5.24
CA LYS A 86 -16.95 15.03 -6.61
C LYS A 86 -17.42 13.59 -6.77
N ILE A 87 -17.61 12.87 -5.66
CA ILE A 87 -18.13 11.52 -5.63
C ILE A 87 -19.63 11.59 -5.30
N SER A 88 -20.47 10.92 -6.09
CA SER A 88 -21.92 10.92 -5.83
C SER A 88 -22.24 10.29 -4.46
N LYS A 89 -23.35 10.70 -3.85
CA LYS A 89 -23.81 10.11 -2.58
C LYS A 89 -24.02 8.60 -2.71
N GLU A 90 -24.55 8.14 -3.84
CA GLU A 90 -24.73 6.71 -4.14
C GLU A 90 -23.40 5.94 -4.14
N ASP A 91 -22.37 6.47 -4.78
CA ASP A 91 -21.05 5.85 -4.79
C ASP A 91 -20.45 5.84 -3.37
N GLN A 92 -20.59 6.93 -2.61
CA GLN A 92 -20.14 7.00 -1.23
C GLN A 92 -20.83 5.94 -0.35
N GLU A 93 -22.15 5.78 -0.47
CA GLU A 93 -22.94 4.78 0.26
C GLU A 93 -22.54 3.34 -0.12
N LYS A 94 -22.26 3.10 -1.41
CA LYS A 94 -21.73 1.82 -1.89
C LYS A 94 -20.39 1.48 -1.27
N ILE A 95 -19.46 2.44 -1.23
CA ILE A 95 -18.15 2.27 -0.61
C ILE A 95 -18.30 1.98 0.88
N LEU A 96 -19.14 2.74 1.60
CA LEU A 96 -19.42 2.51 3.02
C LEU A 96 -20.02 1.12 3.27
N THR A 97 -20.89 0.64 2.39
CA THR A 97 -21.49 -0.68 2.50
C THR A 97 -20.43 -1.77 2.41
N VAL A 98 -19.45 -1.65 1.51
CA VAL A 98 -18.34 -2.59 1.38
C VAL A 98 -17.45 -2.57 2.62
N LEU A 99 -17.08 -1.39 3.12
CA LEU A 99 -16.28 -1.24 4.34
C LEU A 99 -16.97 -1.85 5.57
N LYS A 100 -18.26 -1.58 5.77
CA LYS A 100 -19.04 -2.14 6.88
C LYS A 100 -19.21 -3.65 6.78
N LYS A 101 -19.32 -4.20 5.57
CA LYS A 101 -19.31 -5.66 5.35
C LYS A 101 -17.96 -6.28 5.69
N ALA A 102 -16.87 -5.59 5.38
CA ALA A 102 -15.53 -6.06 5.70
C ALA A 102 -15.25 -6.05 7.21
N TYR A 103 -15.65 -4.98 7.90
CA TYR A 103 -15.54 -4.90 9.35
C TYR A 103 -16.59 -3.93 9.94
N ALA A 104 -17.62 -4.46 10.59
CA ALA A 104 -18.77 -3.68 11.04
C ALA A 104 -18.50 -2.81 12.27
N ASN A 105 -17.55 -3.21 13.14
CA ASN A 105 -17.32 -2.59 14.45
C ASN A 105 -16.49 -1.29 14.40
N LYS A 106 -16.21 -0.77 13.20
CA LYS A 106 -15.50 0.50 13.00
C LYS A 106 -16.47 1.59 12.56
N THR A 107 -16.19 2.82 13.00
CA THR A 107 -16.91 4.00 12.52
C THR A 107 -16.21 4.53 11.28
N TYR A 108 -16.93 4.54 10.16
CA TYR A 108 -16.42 5.03 8.89
C TYR A 108 -16.91 6.45 8.64
N ALA A 109 -15.98 7.39 8.64
CA ALA A 109 -16.19 8.76 8.19
C ALA A 109 -15.08 9.12 7.21
N PHE A 110 -15.47 9.53 6.01
CA PHE A 110 -14.51 9.94 4.99
C PHE A 110 -13.96 11.34 5.28
N ASN A 111 -12.68 11.53 5.01
CA ASN A 111 -12.08 12.84 4.92
C ASN A 111 -12.68 13.63 3.75
N LYS A 112 -12.69 14.96 3.88
CA LYS A 112 -13.21 15.84 2.82
C LYS A 112 -12.33 15.82 1.56
N GLU A 113 -11.04 15.59 1.72
CA GLU A 113 -10.09 15.49 0.62
C GLU A 113 -10.02 14.04 0.11
N VAL A 114 -10.05 13.89 -1.20
CA VAL A 114 -9.99 12.62 -1.92
C VAL A 114 -8.94 12.74 -3.02
N ILE A 115 -8.23 11.64 -3.31
CA ILE A 115 -7.33 11.59 -4.46
C ILE A 115 -8.11 11.03 -5.65
N MET A 116 -8.34 11.85 -6.67
CA MET A 116 -8.86 11.43 -7.96
C MET A 116 -7.69 11.07 -8.87
N GLN A 117 -7.63 9.85 -9.35
CA GLN A 117 -6.63 9.41 -10.29
C GLN A 117 -7.26 9.22 -11.66
N ARG A 118 -6.66 9.86 -12.67
CA ARG A 118 -7.01 9.66 -14.08
C ARG A 118 -5.86 8.99 -14.81
N GLY A 119 -6.17 8.01 -15.65
CA GLY A 119 -5.13 7.42 -16.49
C GLY A 119 -4.58 8.40 -17.50
N TYR A 120 -3.35 8.15 -17.89
CA TYR A 120 -2.68 8.85 -18.95
C TYR A 120 -2.01 7.84 -19.87
N ASP A 121 -2.31 7.91 -21.16
CA ASP A 121 -1.63 7.12 -22.17
C ASP A 121 -0.31 7.82 -22.50
N GLY A 122 0.77 7.40 -21.85
CA GLY A 122 2.12 7.95 -22.05
C GLY A 122 2.68 7.77 -23.46
N GLU A 123 2.10 6.88 -24.29
CA GLU A 123 2.52 6.67 -25.68
C GLU A 123 1.77 7.61 -26.63
N LYS A 124 0.45 7.76 -26.43
CA LYS A 124 -0.39 8.65 -27.25
C LYS A 124 -0.49 10.06 -26.70
N GLU A 125 0.14 10.31 -25.55
CA GLU A 125 0.16 11.57 -24.82
C GLU A 125 -1.23 12.19 -24.61
N LYS A 126 -2.18 11.38 -24.14
CA LYS A 126 -3.56 11.79 -23.92
C LYS A 126 -4.17 11.20 -22.66
N LEU A 127 -5.24 11.82 -22.17
CA LEU A 127 -5.99 11.30 -21.03
C LEU A 127 -6.68 9.97 -21.37
N GLY A 128 -6.54 9.01 -20.47
CA GLY A 128 -7.25 7.75 -20.49
C GLY A 128 -8.70 7.89 -20.02
N ALA A 129 -9.48 6.85 -20.31
CA ALA A 129 -10.86 6.72 -19.84
C ALA A 129 -10.95 6.24 -18.38
N ASN A 130 -9.91 5.59 -17.87
CA ASN A 130 -9.89 5.08 -16.50
C ASN A 130 -9.86 6.23 -15.49
N LEU A 131 -10.74 6.13 -14.51
CA LEU A 131 -10.94 7.07 -13.44
C LEU A 131 -11.16 6.29 -12.16
N SER A 132 -10.36 6.59 -11.13
CA SER A 132 -10.51 6.01 -9.81
C SER A 132 -10.38 7.08 -8.74
N TYR A 133 -10.84 6.74 -7.54
CA TYR A 133 -10.73 7.57 -6.36
C TYR A 133 -10.08 6.76 -5.24
N THR A 134 -9.16 7.36 -4.51
CA THR A 134 -8.71 6.88 -3.20
C THR A 134 -9.30 7.78 -2.13
N LEU A 135 -10.18 7.20 -1.31
CA LEU A 135 -10.81 7.86 -0.17
C LEU A 135 -10.09 7.43 1.10
N THR A 136 -9.94 8.35 2.05
CA THR A 136 -9.30 8.09 3.34
C THR A 136 -10.24 8.47 4.48
N GLY A 137 -10.03 7.87 5.64
CA GLY A 137 -10.61 8.28 6.92
C GLY A 137 -9.57 8.14 8.03
N LYS A 138 -10.01 8.22 9.29
CA LYS A 138 -9.09 8.17 10.45
C LYS A 138 -8.19 6.93 10.44
N ASP A 139 -8.78 5.76 10.25
CA ASP A 139 -8.10 4.46 10.37
C ASP A 139 -8.30 3.59 9.11
N PHE A 140 -8.57 4.18 7.95
CA PHE A 140 -8.75 3.40 6.73
C PHE A 140 -8.47 4.19 5.45
N ASP A 141 -8.14 3.45 4.39
CA ASP A 141 -8.16 3.93 3.02
C ASP A 141 -8.88 2.92 2.12
N VAL A 142 -9.46 3.40 1.02
CA VAL A 142 -10.21 2.57 0.07
C VAL A 142 -10.09 3.12 -1.34
N SER A 143 -9.92 2.22 -2.31
CA SER A 143 -9.94 2.57 -3.73
C SER A 143 -11.29 2.24 -4.35
N PHE A 144 -11.75 3.15 -5.22
CA PHE A 144 -12.99 3.03 -5.96
C PHE A 144 -12.75 3.27 -7.45
N ALA A 145 -12.98 2.27 -8.29
CA ALA A 145 -12.90 2.38 -9.73
C ALA A 145 -14.19 2.99 -10.28
N LYS A 146 -14.19 4.29 -10.61
CA LYS A 146 -15.37 4.96 -11.16
C LYS A 146 -15.62 4.58 -12.62
N GLU A 147 -14.56 4.39 -13.39
CA GLU A 147 -14.60 3.93 -14.78
C GLU A 147 -13.66 2.75 -14.97
N ASN A 148 -13.91 1.96 -16.03
CA ASN A 148 -13.10 0.78 -16.33
C ASN A 148 -11.61 1.12 -16.50
N SER A 149 -10.75 0.22 -16.02
CA SER A 149 -9.33 0.19 -16.33
C SER A 149 -8.93 -1.19 -16.84
N ALA A 150 -7.68 -1.35 -17.26
CA ALA A 150 -7.15 -2.67 -17.63
C ALA A 150 -7.15 -3.67 -16.46
N LYS A 151 -7.23 -3.19 -15.20
CA LYS A 151 -7.12 -4.02 -13.99
C LYS A 151 -8.43 -4.12 -13.19
N GLU A 152 -9.34 -3.18 -13.37
CA GLU A 152 -10.52 -3.03 -12.51
C GLU A 152 -11.75 -2.66 -13.32
N LEU A 153 -12.87 -3.30 -13.00
CA LEU A 153 -14.17 -3.00 -13.58
C LEU A 153 -14.80 -1.79 -12.91
N LYS A 154 -15.60 -1.05 -13.68
CA LYS A 154 -16.42 0.06 -13.21
C LYS A 154 -17.25 -0.32 -11.99
N GLY A 155 -17.22 0.55 -11.00
CA GLY A 155 -17.94 0.40 -9.75
C GLY A 155 -17.27 -0.53 -8.75
N THR A 156 -16.07 -1.05 -9.02
CA THR A 156 -15.34 -1.90 -8.05
C THR A 156 -14.86 -1.07 -6.88
N VAL A 157 -15.13 -1.56 -5.67
CA VAL A 157 -14.56 -1.03 -4.42
C VAL A 157 -13.54 -2.06 -3.95
N GLY A 158 -12.29 -1.66 -3.79
CA GLY A 158 -11.20 -2.57 -3.49
C GLY A 158 -9.96 -1.86 -2.98
N GLY A 159 -8.89 -2.63 -2.76
CA GLY A 159 -7.62 -2.11 -2.27
C GLY A 159 -7.75 -1.38 -0.93
N PHE A 160 -8.77 -1.73 -0.12
CA PHE A 160 -9.00 -1.05 1.14
C PHE A 160 -8.17 -1.67 2.25
N LYS A 161 -7.66 -0.80 3.10
CA LYS A 161 -6.93 -1.13 4.32
C LYS A 161 -7.64 -0.48 5.50
N ILE A 162 -7.84 -1.25 6.55
CA ILE A 162 -8.41 -0.78 7.82
C ILE A 162 -7.36 -1.03 8.88
N GLN A 163 -6.94 0.01 9.59
CA GLN A 163 -5.95 -0.03 10.66
C GLN A 163 -6.61 -0.30 12.00
N PHE A 164 -5.89 -1.02 12.84
CA PHE A 164 -6.32 -1.45 14.16
C PHE A 164 -5.24 -1.14 15.20
N THR A 165 -5.70 -0.65 16.34
CA THR A 165 -4.92 -0.73 17.58
C THR A 165 -4.92 -2.17 18.10
N LYS A 166 -3.98 -2.52 18.96
CA LYS A 166 -3.89 -3.86 19.55
C LYS A 166 -5.19 -4.23 20.28
N GLU A 167 -5.79 -3.27 20.96
CA GLU A 167 -6.99 -3.43 21.78
C GLU A 167 -8.26 -3.69 20.95
N GLU A 168 -8.24 -3.33 19.66
CA GLU A 168 -9.35 -3.56 18.73
C GLU A 168 -9.26 -4.91 18.00
N LEU A 169 -8.15 -5.64 18.16
CA LEU A 169 -7.97 -6.93 17.51
C LEU A 169 -8.83 -8.02 18.17
N ASP A 170 -9.33 -8.93 17.34
CA ASP A 170 -9.97 -10.14 17.84
C ASP A 170 -8.97 -10.94 18.71
N PRO A 171 -9.34 -11.35 19.93
CA PRO A 171 -8.42 -12.05 20.83
C PRO A 171 -7.83 -13.33 20.24
N LYS A 172 -8.60 -14.09 19.44
CA LYS A 172 -8.11 -15.33 18.82
C LYS A 172 -7.11 -15.03 17.71
N LEU A 173 -7.34 -13.96 16.94
CA LEU A 173 -6.39 -13.48 15.92
C LEU A 173 -5.06 -13.11 16.57
N LEU A 174 -5.11 -12.35 17.66
CA LEU A 174 -3.92 -11.95 18.41
C LEU A 174 -3.20 -13.16 19.01
N GLU A 175 -3.92 -14.08 19.63
CA GLU A 175 -3.36 -15.31 20.21
C GLU A 175 -2.65 -16.16 19.15
N THR A 176 -3.28 -16.31 17.98
CA THR A 176 -2.71 -17.05 16.83
C THR A 176 -1.39 -16.43 16.39
N ALA A 177 -1.36 -15.11 16.21
CA ALA A 177 -0.16 -14.40 15.80
C ALA A 177 0.96 -14.50 16.85
N VAL A 178 0.63 -14.33 18.14
CA VAL A 178 1.59 -14.46 19.25
C VAL A 178 2.19 -15.87 19.28
N LYS A 179 1.35 -16.91 19.24
CA LYS A 179 1.81 -18.31 19.21
C LYS A 179 2.72 -18.57 18.02
N ALA A 180 2.32 -18.12 16.83
CA ALA A 180 3.08 -18.33 15.60
C ALA A 180 4.48 -17.70 15.68
N THR A 181 4.59 -16.47 16.19
CA THR A 181 5.89 -15.80 16.36
C THR A 181 6.76 -16.45 17.44
N LYS A 182 6.14 -16.95 18.52
CA LYS A 182 6.85 -17.69 19.57
C LYS A 182 7.41 -19.01 19.04
N THR A 183 6.62 -19.78 18.32
CA THR A 183 7.05 -21.05 17.72
C THR A 183 8.14 -20.81 16.66
N ALA A 184 7.97 -19.84 15.76
CA ALA A 184 8.91 -19.61 14.66
C ALA A 184 10.25 -19.03 15.11
N PHE A 185 10.24 -18.09 16.07
CA PHE A 185 11.41 -17.26 16.39
C PHE A 185 11.71 -17.15 17.89
N ASN A 186 10.96 -17.82 18.76
CA ASN A 186 10.98 -17.59 20.22
C ASN A 186 10.81 -16.10 20.58
N HIS A 187 9.97 -15.41 19.82
CA HIS A 187 9.76 -13.97 19.92
C HIS A 187 8.40 -13.65 20.52
N ASP A 188 8.36 -12.68 21.45
CA ASP A 188 7.12 -12.21 22.06
C ASP A 188 6.58 -11.03 21.24
N LEU A 189 5.56 -11.28 20.40
CA LEU A 189 5.01 -10.27 19.49
C LEU A 189 4.42 -9.06 20.22
N MET A 190 5.01 -7.89 19.97
CA MET A 190 4.54 -6.60 20.50
C MET A 190 3.93 -5.78 19.38
N VAL A 191 2.66 -6.08 19.03
CA VAL A 191 1.97 -5.47 17.88
C VAL A 191 2.09 -3.94 17.89
N THR A 192 2.81 -3.38 16.93
CA THR A 192 2.94 -1.93 16.71
C THR A 192 2.11 -1.44 15.53
N ASN A 193 1.74 -2.34 14.61
CA ASN A 193 0.87 -2.05 13.50
C ASN A 193 0.03 -3.29 13.16
N ALA A 194 -1.25 -3.07 12.92
CA ALA A 194 -2.17 -4.11 12.49
C ALA A 194 -3.16 -3.56 11.47
N GLN A 195 -3.36 -4.31 10.38
CA GLN A 195 -4.29 -3.90 9.33
C GLN A 195 -5.04 -5.10 8.72
N LEU A 196 -6.28 -4.83 8.32
CA LEU A 196 -7.11 -5.71 7.51
C LEU A 196 -7.15 -5.17 6.07
N THR A 197 -6.78 -6.02 5.11
CA THR A 197 -6.77 -5.72 3.69
C THR A 197 -7.86 -6.49 2.97
N ASN A 198 -8.66 -5.80 2.16
CA ASN A 198 -9.74 -6.37 1.36
C ASN A 198 -10.74 -7.27 2.14
N GLY A 199 -10.84 -7.07 3.46
CA GLY A 199 -11.77 -7.79 4.33
C GLY A 199 -11.40 -9.25 4.62
N ILE A 200 -10.23 -9.72 4.15
CA ILE A 200 -9.81 -11.12 4.31
C ILE A 200 -8.39 -11.26 4.83
N GLY A 201 -7.47 -10.35 4.48
CA GLY A 201 -6.05 -10.48 4.80
C GLY A 201 -5.68 -9.64 6.01
N TRP A 202 -5.22 -10.29 7.06
CA TRP A 202 -4.67 -9.64 8.25
C TRP A 202 -3.16 -9.56 8.17
N MET A 203 -2.62 -8.41 8.54
CA MET A 203 -1.20 -8.18 8.68
C MET A 203 -0.94 -7.58 10.06
N LEU A 204 -0.19 -8.31 10.89
CA LEU A 204 0.22 -7.88 12.22
C LEU A 204 1.74 -7.82 12.25
N GLU A 205 2.28 -6.73 12.78
CA GLU A 205 3.72 -6.57 12.82
C GLU A 205 4.20 -5.86 14.08
N ASP A 206 5.45 -6.14 14.40
CA ASP A 206 6.23 -5.33 15.32
C ASP A 206 7.54 -4.90 14.65
N LYS A 207 8.52 -4.46 15.45
CA LYS A 207 9.83 -4.05 14.98
C LYS A 207 10.56 -5.15 14.17
N ASP A 208 10.46 -6.39 14.60
CA ASP A 208 11.33 -7.48 14.18
C ASP A 208 10.59 -8.53 13.35
N VAL A 209 9.27 -8.66 13.50
CA VAL A 209 8.46 -9.70 12.84
C VAL A 209 7.25 -9.14 12.09
N LEU A 210 6.84 -9.89 11.07
CA LEU A 210 5.62 -9.69 10.28
C LEU A 210 4.87 -11.02 10.22
N VAL A 211 3.59 -10.98 10.60
CA VAL A 211 2.63 -12.08 10.53
C VAL A 211 1.55 -11.73 9.53
N GLU A 212 1.28 -12.62 8.58
CA GLU A 212 0.16 -12.51 7.65
C GLU A 212 -0.79 -13.69 7.87
N MET A 213 -2.08 -13.39 7.85
CA MET A 213 -3.15 -14.37 7.96
C MET A 213 -4.21 -14.05 6.91
N GLU A 214 -4.84 -15.07 6.35
CA GLU A 214 -6.00 -14.92 5.46
C GLU A 214 -7.19 -15.67 6.03
N ARG A 215 -8.33 -14.99 6.15
CA ARG A 215 -9.57 -15.57 6.71
C ARG A 215 -9.38 -16.19 8.11
N GLY A 216 -8.40 -15.69 8.86
CA GLY A 216 -8.05 -16.16 10.20
C GLY A 216 -7.00 -17.29 10.23
N GLU A 217 -6.55 -17.78 9.08
CA GLU A 217 -5.52 -18.83 8.99
C GLU A 217 -4.15 -18.21 8.75
N LEU A 218 -3.12 -18.76 9.40
CA LEU A 218 -1.74 -18.31 9.25
C LEU A 218 -1.21 -18.62 7.85
N THR A 219 -0.78 -17.60 7.12
CA THR A 219 -0.20 -17.76 5.78
C THR A 219 1.29 -17.46 5.75
N LYS A 220 1.78 -16.62 6.67
CA LYS A 220 3.20 -16.29 6.74
C LYS A 220 3.63 -15.77 8.11
N VAL A 221 4.85 -16.12 8.49
CA VAL A 221 5.59 -15.53 9.59
C VAL A 221 7.01 -15.23 9.09
N SER A 222 7.46 -13.99 9.24
CA SER A 222 8.77 -13.57 8.71
C SER A 222 9.47 -12.58 9.61
N HIS A 223 10.80 -12.68 9.65
CA HIS A 223 11.66 -11.76 10.40
C HIS A 223 12.15 -10.64 9.48
N LYS A 224 11.90 -9.38 9.84
CA LYS A 224 12.14 -8.19 9.01
C LYS A 224 13.61 -7.89 8.75
N THR A 225 14.50 -8.28 9.68
CA THR A 225 15.95 -8.01 9.55
C THR A 225 16.73 -9.12 8.84
N ARG A 226 16.10 -10.25 8.49
CA ARG A 226 16.81 -11.32 7.80
C ARG A 226 17.12 -10.86 6.39
N LYS A 227 18.42 -10.79 6.06
CA LYS A 227 18.87 -10.57 4.69
C LYS A 227 18.25 -11.66 3.81
N ALA A 228 17.81 -11.27 2.61
CA ALA A 228 17.49 -12.23 1.56
C ALA A 228 18.65 -13.22 1.47
N VAL A 229 18.34 -14.51 1.42
CA VAL A 229 19.36 -15.56 1.26
C VAL A 229 20.03 -15.32 -0.10
N THR A 230 21.20 -14.68 -0.10
CA THR A 230 21.93 -14.31 -1.33
C THR A 230 22.78 -15.46 -1.88
N THR A 231 22.81 -16.58 -1.15
CA THR A 231 23.55 -17.79 -1.50
C THR A 231 22.57 -18.94 -1.50
N ASN A 232 22.49 -19.72 -2.58
CA ASN A 232 21.76 -20.98 -2.63
C ASN A 232 22.45 -21.99 -1.69
N LYS A 233 22.27 -21.83 -0.38
CA LYS A 233 22.66 -22.82 0.59
C LYS A 233 21.56 -23.87 0.56
N GLU A 234 21.87 -25.04 0.02
CA GLU A 234 20.97 -26.19 0.10
C GLU A 234 20.69 -26.50 1.58
N ILE A 235 19.41 -26.66 1.88
CA ILE A 235 18.97 -27.19 3.17
C ILE A 235 19.24 -28.69 3.12
N THR A 236 19.92 -29.22 4.12
CA THR A 236 20.16 -30.67 4.20
C THR A 236 18.87 -31.43 4.53
N ASP A 237 18.76 -32.69 4.12
CA ASP A 237 17.64 -33.58 4.51
C ASP A 237 17.42 -33.60 6.02
N LYS A 238 18.51 -33.49 6.80
CA LYS A 238 18.45 -33.42 8.26
C LYS A 238 17.82 -32.12 8.73
N GLU A 239 18.26 -30.97 8.23
CA GLU A 239 17.64 -29.66 8.58
C GLU A 239 16.17 -29.61 8.13
N ALA A 240 15.85 -30.19 6.97
CA ALA A 240 14.47 -30.30 6.51
C ALA A 240 13.60 -31.13 7.47
N LYS A 241 14.08 -32.29 7.92
CA LYS A 241 13.34 -33.18 8.83
C LYS A 241 13.30 -32.70 10.27
N ASP A 242 14.40 -32.17 10.79
CA ASP A 242 14.55 -31.87 12.22
C ASP A 242 14.09 -30.44 12.56
N VAL A 243 14.09 -29.52 11.60
CA VAL A 243 13.79 -28.10 11.82
C VAL A 243 12.61 -27.62 10.98
N VAL A 244 12.63 -27.85 9.66
CA VAL A 244 11.59 -27.29 8.77
C VAL A 244 10.26 -28.03 8.91
N ALA A 245 10.25 -29.36 8.87
CA ALA A 245 9.03 -30.15 8.93
C ALA A 245 8.23 -29.96 10.23
N PRO A 246 8.84 -29.94 11.44
CA PRO A 246 8.09 -29.67 12.68
C PRO A 246 7.46 -28.28 12.68
N LEU A 247 8.19 -27.25 12.21
CA LEU A 247 7.66 -25.89 12.10
C LEU A 247 6.53 -25.80 11.07
N ALA A 248 6.68 -26.45 9.92
CA ALA A 248 5.65 -26.47 8.88
C ALA A 248 4.37 -27.17 9.36
N LYS A 249 4.52 -28.28 10.09
CA LYS A 249 3.40 -28.99 10.70
C LYS A 249 2.73 -28.17 11.80
N GLU A 250 3.50 -27.55 12.70
CA GLU A 250 2.95 -26.82 13.84
C GLU A 250 2.28 -25.49 13.43
N LEU A 251 2.89 -24.75 12.50
CA LEU A 251 2.42 -23.42 12.09
C LEU A 251 1.36 -23.49 10.99
N PHE A 252 1.52 -24.40 10.03
CA PHE A 252 0.71 -24.41 8.80
C PHE A 252 -0.03 -25.73 8.58
N ASN A 253 0.08 -26.69 9.50
CA ASN A 253 -0.48 -28.03 9.38
C ASN A 253 -0.10 -28.74 8.06
N MET A 254 1.12 -28.50 7.58
CA MET A 254 1.69 -29.17 6.41
C MET A 254 2.33 -30.51 6.81
N ASP A 255 2.12 -31.55 6.01
CA ASP A 255 2.74 -32.87 6.16
C ASP A 255 4.07 -32.99 5.41
#